data_AF-A0A7C5FGP8-F1
#
_entry.id   AF-A0A7C5FGP8-F1
#
_cell.length_a   1.000
_cell.length_b   1.000
_cell.length_c   1.000
_cell.angle_alpha   90.00
_cell.angle_beta   90.00
_cell.angle_gamma   90.00
#
_symmetry.space_group_name_H-M   'P 1'
#
loop_
_entity.id
_entity.type
_entity.pdbx_description
1 polymer ?
#
loop_
_entity_poly.entity_id
_entity_poly.type
_entity_poly.pdbx_seq_one_letter_code
_entity_poly.pdbx_strand_id
1 'polypeptide(L)'
;MRINGLRRFSTKPHTIKKKLTISEEDEIIKLRRNHQYVASKIKHILKLKTSISTIHRFLKNKGFVRKYGYHIRPFYQNTIHMHLGNTKTIGYLQMDVKYLTPELT
;
A
#
# COMPACT_ATOMS: atom_id res chain seq x y z
N MET A 1 -4.91 35.38 -36.84
CA MET A 1 -5.27 33.94 -36.90
C MET A 1 -4.80 33.29 -35.60
N ARG A 2 -5.70 32.96 -34.67
CA ARG A 2 -5.34 32.25 -33.42
C ARG A 2 -5.35 30.75 -33.72
N ILE A 3 -4.19 30.13 -33.68
CA ILE A 3 -4.07 28.67 -33.83
C ILE A 3 -4.55 28.03 -32.53
N ASN A 4 -5.86 27.83 -32.40
CA ASN A 4 -6.46 27.08 -31.30
C ASN A 4 -6.10 25.60 -31.47
N GLY A 5 -5.23 25.05 -30.61
CA GLY A 5 -4.96 23.61 -30.55
C GLY A 5 -3.48 23.19 -30.43
N LEU A 6 -2.53 24.09 -30.69
CA LEU A 6 -1.10 23.80 -30.54
C LEU A 6 -0.64 24.00 -29.08
N ARG A 7 -0.96 23.02 -28.22
CA ARG A 7 -0.37 22.93 -26.87
C ARG A 7 1.04 22.33 -26.96
N ARG A 8 2.02 23.01 -26.36
CA ARG A 8 3.37 22.45 -26.16
C ARG A 8 3.28 21.27 -25.20
N PHE A 9 3.40 20.05 -25.71
CA PHE A 9 3.60 18.88 -24.87
C PHE A 9 5.01 18.93 -24.27
N SER A 10 5.13 18.58 -22.99
CA SER A 10 6.43 18.45 -22.34
C SER A 10 7.21 17.33 -23.01
N THR A 11 8.32 17.67 -23.67
CA THR A 11 9.24 16.70 -24.27
C THR A 11 10.13 16.01 -23.23
N LYS A 12 10.11 16.49 -21.98
CA LYS A 12 10.89 15.89 -20.88
C LYS A 12 10.22 14.59 -20.46
N PRO A 13 10.98 13.48 -20.30
CA PRO A 13 10.42 12.23 -19.81
C PRO A 13 9.84 12.44 -18.40
N HIS A 14 8.54 12.17 -18.26
CA HIS A 14 7.83 12.32 -16.97
C HIS A 14 8.23 11.24 -15.96
N THR A 15 8.89 10.15 -16.38
CA THR A 15 9.22 9.03 -15.50
C THR A 15 10.63 8.53 -15.76
N ILE A 16 11.59 9.00 -14.98
CA ILE A 16 12.96 8.49 -14.99
C ILE A 16 13.03 7.30 -14.03
N LYS A 17 13.16 6.08 -14.57
CA LYS A 17 13.33 4.87 -13.75
C LYS A 17 14.78 4.78 -13.28
N LYS A 18 15.01 5.04 -11.99
CA LYS A 18 16.29 4.67 -11.34
C LYS A 18 16.44 3.14 -11.43
N LYS A 19 17.53 2.68 -12.04
CA LYS A 19 17.90 1.26 -12.13
C LYS A 19 18.77 0.88 -10.94
N LEU A 20 18.55 -0.34 -10.43
CA LEU A 20 19.50 -0.99 -9.54
C LEU A 20 20.64 -1.56 -10.41
N THR A 21 21.83 -1.64 -9.84
CA THR A 21 22.93 -2.39 -10.46
C THR A 21 22.69 -3.89 -10.31
N ILE A 22 23.28 -4.69 -11.18
CA ILE A 22 23.11 -6.16 -11.19
C ILE A 22 23.55 -6.76 -9.83
N SER A 23 24.65 -6.26 -9.27
CA SER A 23 25.14 -6.70 -7.95
C SER A 23 24.13 -6.42 -6.83
N GLU A 24 23.53 -5.23 -6.81
CA GLU A 24 22.52 -4.88 -5.81
C GLU A 24 21.27 -5.76 -5.95
N GLU A 25 20.88 -6.10 -7.19
CA GLU A 25 19.72 -6.97 -7.43
C GLU A 25 19.92 -8.37 -6.83
N ASP A 26 21.09 -8.97 -7.03
CA ASP A 26 21.41 -10.31 -6.49
C ASP A 26 21.45 -10.31 -4.96
N GLU A 27 22.06 -9.30 -4.34
CA GLU A 27 22.08 -9.15 -2.89
C GLU A 27 20.68 -8.98 -2.29
N ILE A 28 19.84 -8.16 -2.92
CA ILE A 28 18.44 -7.97 -2.52
C ILE A 28 17.68 -9.30 -2.61
N ILE A 29 17.86 -10.07 -3.68
CA ILE A 29 17.20 -11.38 -3.85
C ILE A 29 17.68 -12.36 -2.80
N LYS A 30 19.00 -12.44 -2.55
CA LYS A 30 19.58 -13.34 -1.55
C LYS A 30 19.05 -13.04 -0.15
N LEU A 31 19.05 -11.77 0.27
CA LEU A 31 18.50 -11.36 1.56
C LEU A 31 16.99 -11.65 1.67
N ARG A 32 16.23 -11.40 0.59
CA ARG A 32 14.79 -11.65 0.58
C ARG A 32 14.48 -13.14 0.74
N ARG A 33 15.23 -14.02 0.07
CA ARG A 33 15.06 -15.48 0.18
C ARG A 33 15.43 -16.00 1.57
N ASN A 34 16.53 -15.52 2.14
CA ASN A 34 17.03 -16.02 3.42
C ASN A 34 16.19 -15.58 4.62
N HIS A 35 15.71 -14.32 4.62
CA HIS A 35 15.11 -13.72 5.82
C HIS A 35 13.72 -13.11 5.61
N GLN A 36 13.22 -13.10 4.38
CA GLN A 36 11.92 -12.49 4.03
C GLN A 36 11.75 -11.02 4.49
N TYR A 37 12.85 -10.27 4.55
CA TYR A 37 12.82 -8.87 4.99
C TYR A 37 12.08 -7.94 4.03
N VAL A 38 11.46 -6.91 4.61
CA VAL A 38 10.75 -5.85 3.89
C VAL A 38 11.75 -4.88 3.23
N ALA A 39 11.35 -4.22 2.15
CA ALA A 39 12.19 -3.28 1.38
C ALA A 39 12.90 -2.22 2.24
N SER A 40 12.24 -1.70 3.28
CA SER A 40 12.85 -0.75 4.23
C SER A 40 14.05 -1.37 4.95
N LYS A 41 13.86 -2.56 5.52
CA LYS A 41 14.91 -3.28 6.26
C LYS A 41 16.07 -3.68 5.35
N ILE A 42 15.78 -4.13 4.13
CA ILE A 42 16.81 -4.44 3.11
C ILE A 42 17.65 -3.20 2.80
N LYS A 43 17.02 -2.03 2.59
CA LYS A 43 17.75 -0.78 2.34
C LYS A 43 18.72 -0.46 3.47
N HIS A 44 18.27 -0.59 4.72
CA HIS A 44 19.10 -0.27 5.88
C HIS A 44 20.27 -1.23 6.06
N ILE A 45 20.05 -2.54 5.82
CA ILE A 45 21.11 -3.55 5.92
C ILE A 45 22.17 -3.36 4.84
N LEU A 46 21.74 -3.23 3.57
CA LEU A 46 22.64 -3.07 2.42
C LEU A 46 23.15 -1.63 2.24
N LYS A 47 22.70 -0.68 3.08
CA LYS A 47 23.02 0.76 3.01
C LYS A 47 22.87 1.35 1.60
N LEU A 48 21.85 0.90 0.86
CA LEU A 48 21.64 1.30 -0.53
C LEU A 48 21.26 2.78 -0.65
N LYS A 49 21.86 3.46 -1.63
CA LYS A 49 21.49 4.85 -2.00
C LYS A 49 20.11 4.93 -2.65
N THR A 50 19.60 3.82 -3.16
CA THR A 50 18.31 3.75 -3.85
C THR A 50 17.13 3.96 -2.89
N SER A 51 16.02 4.44 -3.45
CA SER A 51 14.81 4.69 -2.65
C SER A 51 14.13 3.38 -2.26
N ILE A 52 13.45 3.37 -1.11
CA ILE A 52 12.68 2.20 -0.63
C ILE A 52 11.63 1.80 -1.68
N SER A 53 10.97 2.78 -2.32
CA SER A 53 9.99 2.54 -3.37
C SER A 53 10.57 1.85 -4.60
N THR A 54 11.83 2.14 -4.95
CA THR A 54 12.54 1.46 -6.04
C THR A 54 12.75 -0.02 -5.71
N ILE A 55 13.22 -0.32 -4.49
CA ILE A 55 13.46 -1.68 -4.01
C ILE A 55 12.13 -2.45 -3.92
N HIS A 56 11.09 -1.83 -3.39
CA HIS A 56 9.75 -2.44 -3.31
C HIS A 56 9.20 -2.77 -4.70
N ARG A 57 9.33 -1.84 -5.66
CA ARG A 57 8.91 -2.09 -7.05
C ARG A 57 9.71 -3.23 -7.69
N PHE A 58 11.01 -3.29 -7.46
CA PHE A 58 11.85 -4.39 -7.93
C PHE A 58 11.37 -5.74 -7.37
N LEU A 59 11.15 -5.83 -6.05
CA LEU A 59 10.63 -7.03 -5.40
C LEU A 59 9.24 -7.42 -5.91
N LYS A 60 8.36 -6.44 -6.15
CA LYS A 60 7.03 -6.65 -6.75
C LYS A 60 7.15 -7.24 -8.15
N ASN A 61 8.02 -6.71 -8.99
CA ASN A 61 8.23 -7.19 -10.37
C ASN A 61 8.80 -8.62 -10.40
N LYS A 62 9.64 -8.98 -9.41
CA LYS A 62 10.17 -10.33 -9.26
C LYS A 62 9.21 -11.31 -8.56
N GLY A 63 8.00 -10.87 -8.17
CA GLY A 63 6.99 -11.73 -7.55
C GLY A 63 7.18 -11.98 -6.05
N PHE A 64 8.12 -11.28 -5.39
CA PHE A 64 8.37 -11.45 -3.94
C PHE A 64 7.39 -10.69 -3.04
N VAL A 65 6.49 -9.90 -3.62
CA VAL A 65 5.45 -9.16 -2.92
C VAL A 65 4.10 -9.73 -3.31
N ARG A 66 3.35 -10.21 -2.32
CA ARG A 66 1.97 -10.66 -2.54
C ARG A 66 1.15 -9.50 -3.08
N LYS A 67 0.43 -9.71 -4.18
CA LYS A 67 -0.58 -8.75 -4.63
C LYS A 67 -1.67 -8.69 -3.56
N TYR A 68 -1.78 -7.57 -2.88
CA TYR A 68 -2.90 -7.32 -1.99
C TYR A 68 -4.06 -6.82 -2.85
N GLY A 69 -5.17 -7.57 -2.85
CA GLY A 69 -6.43 -7.07 -3.36
C GLY A 69 -6.95 -6.05 -2.37
N TYR A 70 -7.06 -4.78 -2.76
CA TYR A 70 -7.85 -3.84 -1.99
C TYR A 70 -9.30 -4.33 -2.05
N HIS A 71 -9.75 -5.02 -1.01
CA HIS A 71 -11.18 -5.10 -0.74
C HIS A 71 -11.56 -3.68 -0.33
N ILE A 72 -11.90 -2.85 -1.32
CA ILE A 72 -12.54 -1.57 -1.08
C ILE A 72 -13.75 -1.90 -0.22
N ARG A 73 -13.84 -1.34 1.00
CA ARG A 73 -15.08 -1.42 1.77
C ARG A 73 -16.19 -0.91 0.86
N PRO A 74 -17.31 -1.65 0.69
CA PRO A 74 -18.42 -1.20 -0.14
C PRO A 74 -18.78 0.24 0.23
N PHE A 75 -18.87 1.11 -0.77
CA PHE A 75 -19.14 2.55 -0.60
C PHE A 75 -20.54 2.84 -0.02
N TYR A 76 -21.34 1.80 0.23
CA TYR A 76 -22.75 1.86 0.60
C TYR A 76 -23.09 1.07 1.86
N GLN A 77 -22.23 1.09 2.87
CA GLN A 77 -22.77 1.03 4.22
C GLN A 77 -22.99 2.47 4.68
N ASN A 78 -24.25 2.91 4.63
CA ASN A 78 -24.73 4.01 5.48
C ASN A 78 -24.72 3.54 6.94
N THR A 79 -23.58 3.08 7.43
CA THR A 79 -23.36 2.96 8.86
C THR A 79 -22.91 4.33 9.29
N ILE A 80 -23.81 5.07 9.93
CA ILE A 80 -23.40 6.07 10.91
C ILE A 80 -22.59 5.27 11.92
N HIS A 81 -21.28 5.19 11.72
CA HIS A 81 -20.41 4.55 12.70
C HIS A 81 -20.74 5.23 14.04
N MET A 82 -21.07 4.43 15.06
CA MET A 82 -21.32 4.97 16.39
C MET A 82 -20.01 5.58 16.90
N HIS A 83 -19.82 6.87 16.63
CA HIS A 83 -18.79 7.67 17.26
C HIS A 83 -19.24 7.98 18.68
N LEU A 84 -18.31 7.93 19.63
CA LEU A 84 -18.54 8.28 21.04
C LEU A 84 -19.21 9.66 21.20
N GLY A 85 -18.96 10.59 20.26
CA GLY A 85 -19.59 11.92 20.23
C GLY A 85 -21.06 11.95 19.80
N ASN A 86 -21.62 10.86 19.25
CA ASN A 86 -23.01 10.78 18.79
C ASN A 86 -23.97 10.20 19.84
N THR A 87 -23.46 9.63 20.95
CA THR A 87 -24.28 9.04 22.00
C THR A 87 -24.47 10.02 23.16
N LYS A 88 -25.72 10.41 23.44
CA LYS A 88 -26.05 11.39 24.49
C LYS A 88 -25.90 10.87 25.93
N THR A 89 -25.76 9.55 26.13
CA THR A 89 -25.63 8.91 27.44
C THR A 89 -24.73 7.66 27.37
N ILE A 90 -24.12 7.31 28.51
CA ILE A 90 -23.02 6.32 28.65
C ILE A 90 -23.42 4.87 28.28
N GLY A 91 -24.71 4.57 28.10
CA GLY A 91 -25.22 3.21 27.85
C GLY A 91 -25.51 2.83 26.38
N TYR A 92 -25.42 3.75 25.41
CA TYR A 92 -25.86 3.49 24.02
C TYR A 92 -24.77 2.96 23.09
N LEU A 93 -23.53 2.82 23.56
CA LEU A 93 -22.48 2.14 22.80
C LEU A 93 -22.64 0.61 22.94
N GLN A 94 -23.80 0.07 22.56
CA GLN A 94 -23.93 -1.37 22.40
C GLN A 94 -23.09 -1.77 21.19
N MET A 95 -21.98 -2.46 21.43
CA MET A 95 -21.22 -3.05 20.34
C MET A 95 -22.16 -3.98 19.57
N ASP A 96 -22.30 -3.73 18.26
CA ASP A 96 -22.98 -4.63 17.35
C ASP A 96 -22.14 -5.92 17.24
N VAL A 97 -22.27 -6.79 18.24
CA VAL A 97 -21.71 -8.14 18.22
C VAL A 97 -22.58 -8.92 17.25
N LYS A 98 -22.21 -8.90 15.97
CA LYS A 98 -22.77 -9.78 14.94
C LYS A 98 -22.34 -11.25 15.14
N TYR A 99 -22.46 -11.79 16.35
CA TYR A 99 -22.23 -13.21 16.60
C TYR A 99 -23.33 -13.77 17.50
N LEU A 100 -23.97 -14.81 16.95
CA LEU A 100 -25.04 -15.62 17.53
C LEU A 100 -24.77 -15.99 19.00
N THR A 101 -25.76 -15.76 19.86
CA THR A 101 -26.02 -16.63 21.02
C THR A 101 -27.45 -17.13 20.87
N PRO A 102 -27.69 -18.43 20.62
CA PRO A 102 -29.03 -18.97 20.71
C PRO A 102 -29.49 -18.88 22.17
N GLU A 103 -30.79 -18.61 22.37
CA GLU A 103 -31.42 -18.61 23.68
C GLU A 103 -31.17 -19.96 24.37
N LEU A 104 -30.66 -19.93 25.60
CA LEU A 104 -30.60 -21.11 26.46
C LEU A 104 -32.03 -21.35 26.97
N THR A 105 -32.73 -22.30 26.37
CA THR A 105 -33.93 -22.93 26.95
C THR A 105 -33.55 -23.88 28.07
#